data_AF-A0A2M9K988-F1
#
_entry.id   AF-A0A2M9K988-F1
#
_cell.length_a   1.000
_cell.length_b   1.000
_cell.length_c   1.000
_cell.angle_alpha   90.00
_cell.angle_beta   90.00
_cell.angle_gamma   90.00
#
_symmetry.space_group_name_H-M   'P 1'
#
loop_
_entity.id
_entity.type
_entity.pdbx_description
1 polymer ?
#
loop_
_entity_poly.entity_id
_entity_poly.type
_entity_poly.pdbx_seq_one_letter_code
_entity_poly.pdbx_strand_id
1 'polypeptide(L)'
;MSATAENATATATATATTTTATPALPAVVEERVRGRVITDDPLYRAIPVALRFTPAEPLAVRVVFPADLSPEGSENEWVFPRALLEAGLQAPTGTGDVRVWPCGRVQAVVEFHSPEGVAVIQFDIKALRRFLRLTYGVTTR
;
A
#
# COMPACT_ATOMS: atom_id res chain seq x y z
N MET A 1 49.57 -63.19 5.45
CA MET A 1 49.33 -62.95 4.02
C MET A 1 48.17 -63.85 3.61
N SER A 2 46.97 -63.29 3.47
CA SER A 2 45.75 -63.97 3.01
C SER A 2 44.90 -62.96 2.22
N ALA A 3 44.22 -63.49 1.21
CA ALA A 3 43.42 -62.87 0.14
C ALA A 3 42.18 -62.09 0.66
N THR A 4 41.34 -61.38 -0.08
CA THR A 4 40.74 -61.58 -1.41
C THR A 4 40.01 -60.28 -1.81
N ALA A 5 39.87 -60.04 -3.12
CA ALA A 5 39.11 -58.96 -3.73
C ALA A 5 37.59 -59.04 -3.49
N GLU A 6 36.87 -57.91 -3.57
CA GLU A 6 35.55 -57.90 -4.21
C GLU A 6 35.18 -56.53 -4.78
N ASN A 7 34.67 -56.59 -6.00
CA ASN A 7 34.28 -55.52 -6.91
C ASN A 7 32.78 -55.26 -6.76
N ALA A 8 32.32 -54.00 -6.81
CA ALA A 8 30.92 -53.71 -7.12
C ALA A 8 30.73 -52.33 -7.77
N THR A 9 30.40 -52.39 -9.06
CA THR A 9 29.81 -51.34 -9.90
C THR A 9 28.51 -50.80 -9.33
N ALA A 10 28.30 -49.49 -9.36
CA ALA A 10 26.96 -48.90 -9.49
C ALA A 10 27.00 -47.53 -10.17
N THR A 11 26.62 -47.54 -11.45
CA THR A 11 26.17 -46.37 -12.21
C THR A 11 24.93 -45.76 -11.57
N ALA A 12 24.88 -44.45 -11.37
CA ALA A 12 23.63 -43.70 -11.34
C ALA A 12 23.84 -42.25 -11.76
N THR A 13 23.41 -41.97 -12.97
CA THR A 13 23.19 -40.67 -13.60
C THR A 13 22.40 -39.74 -12.67
N ALA A 14 22.95 -38.57 -12.37
CA ALA A 14 22.22 -37.49 -11.71
C ALA A 14 22.18 -36.27 -12.65
N THR A 15 21.08 -36.13 -13.38
CA THR A 15 20.69 -34.86 -13.98
C THR A 15 19.30 -34.54 -13.46
N ALA A 16 19.23 -33.66 -12.45
CA ALA A 16 18.00 -33.01 -12.04
C ALA A 16 18.30 -31.53 -11.81
N THR A 17 18.30 -30.77 -12.90
CA THR A 17 18.28 -29.31 -12.87
C THR A 17 16.95 -28.89 -12.25
N THR A 18 16.97 -28.58 -10.95
CA THR A 18 15.83 -27.94 -10.31
C THR A 18 15.94 -26.45 -10.63
N THR A 19 15.23 -26.00 -11.66
CA THR A 19 15.03 -24.57 -11.90
C THR A 19 14.20 -24.04 -10.74
N THR A 20 14.84 -23.33 -9.82
CA THR A 20 14.17 -22.51 -8.82
C THR A 20 13.46 -21.37 -9.55
N ALA A 21 12.15 -21.51 -9.79
CA ALA A 21 11.32 -20.39 -10.19
C ALA A 21 11.18 -19.46 -8.98
N THR A 22 11.84 -18.30 -9.02
CA THR A 22 11.58 -17.20 -8.10
C THR A 22 10.08 -16.86 -8.19
N PRO A 23 9.27 -16.97 -7.12
CA PRO A 23 7.88 -16.54 -7.20
C PRO A 23 7.87 -15.05 -7.50
N ALA A 24 7.16 -14.67 -8.57
CA ALA A 24 6.95 -13.26 -8.88
C ALA A 24 6.21 -12.63 -7.69
N LEU A 25 6.88 -11.69 -7.00
CA LEU A 25 6.28 -10.95 -5.89
C LEU A 25 4.92 -10.37 -6.38
N PRO A 26 3.83 -10.50 -5.59
CA PRO A 26 2.57 -9.89 -5.97
C PRO A 26 2.79 -8.40 -6.22
N ALA A 27 2.30 -7.91 -7.37
CA ALA A 27 2.58 -6.54 -7.82
C ALA A 27 1.98 -5.53 -6.84
N VAL A 28 2.85 -4.88 -6.07
CA VAL A 28 2.49 -3.77 -5.16
C VAL A 28 2.14 -2.54 -6.01
N VAL A 29 1.07 -1.84 -5.64
CA VAL A 29 0.70 -0.56 -6.25
C VAL A 29 1.21 0.55 -5.34
N GLU A 30 2.06 1.43 -5.86
CA GLU A 30 2.48 2.66 -5.19
C GLU A 30 2.23 3.86 -6.11
N GLU A 31 1.49 4.84 -5.62
CA GLU A 31 1.14 6.05 -6.36
C GLU A 31 1.51 7.28 -5.54
N ARG A 32 2.41 8.13 -6.07
CA ARG A 32 2.71 9.42 -5.46
C ARG A 32 1.73 10.46 -5.98
N VAL A 33 0.91 11.00 -5.08
CA VAL A 33 -0.09 12.02 -5.36
C VAL A 33 0.23 13.30 -4.59
N ARG A 34 -0.41 14.41 -4.95
CA ARG A 34 -0.39 15.63 -4.13
C ARG A 34 -1.61 15.66 -3.22
N GLY A 35 -1.37 15.81 -1.92
CA GLY A 35 -2.37 16.19 -0.94
C GLY A 35 -2.25 17.67 -0.60
N ARG A 36 -3.30 18.26 -0.05
CA ARG A 36 -3.28 19.59 0.55
C ARG A 36 -3.65 19.45 2.02
N VAL A 37 -2.76 19.87 2.91
CA VAL A 37 -3.07 19.92 4.34
C VAL A 37 -4.04 21.07 4.59
N ILE A 38 -5.13 20.77 5.29
CA ILE A 38 -6.08 21.77 5.77
C ILE A 38 -5.73 22.03 7.23
N THR A 39 -5.24 23.24 7.49
CA THR A 39 -4.96 23.75 8.83
C THR A 39 -5.55 25.15 8.96
N ASP A 40 -5.51 25.72 10.16
CA ASP A 40 -5.88 27.12 10.41
C ASP A 40 -4.85 28.11 9.82
N ASP A 41 -3.74 27.62 9.25
CA ASP A 41 -2.78 28.46 8.53
C ASP A 41 -3.38 28.91 7.19
N PRO A 42 -3.39 30.22 6.88
CA PRO A 42 -3.90 30.72 5.60
C PRO A 42 -3.14 30.19 4.37
N LEU A 43 -1.95 29.62 4.58
CA LEU A 43 -1.13 29.01 3.53
C LEU A 43 -1.37 27.49 3.49
N TYR A 44 -2.37 27.08 2.72
CA TYR A 44 -2.58 25.68 2.40
C TYR A 44 -1.32 25.04 1.76
N ARG A 45 -0.67 24.12 2.48
CA ARG A 45 0.55 23.44 2.00
C ARG A 45 0.21 22.23 1.14
N ALA A 46 0.67 22.24 -0.12
CA ALA A 46 0.66 21.04 -0.95
C ALA A 46 1.81 20.12 -0.54
N ILE A 47 1.52 18.83 -0.34
CA ILE A 47 2.46 17.84 0.14
C ILE A 47 2.46 16.61 -0.78
N PRO A 48 3.61 15.98 -1.03
CA PRO A 48 3.62 14.66 -1.66
C PRO A 48 3.05 13.64 -0.66
N VAL A 49 2.22 12.71 -1.14
CA VAL A 49 1.65 11.62 -0.35
C VAL A 49 1.78 10.34 -1.16
N ALA A 50 2.26 9.26 -0.55
CA ALA A 50 2.28 7.95 -1.21
C ALA A 50 1.02 7.15 -0.83
N LEU A 51 0.31 6.66 -1.84
CA LEU A 51 -0.78 5.70 -1.70
C LEU A 51 -0.21 4.32 -2.01
N ARG A 52 -0.35 3.38 -1.08
CA ARG A 52 0.22 2.03 -1.19
C ARG A 52 -0.85 0.96 -1.04
N PHE A 53 -0.71 -0.10 -1.83
CA PHE A 53 -1.55 -1.30 -1.76
C PHE A 53 -0.73 -2.54 -2.05
N THR A 54 -0.95 -3.60 -1.26
CA THR A 54 -0.34 -4.92 -1.47
C THR A 54 -1.44 -5.99 -1.62
N PRO A 55 -1.36 -6.87 -2.63
CA PRO A 55 -2.31 -7.98 -2.76
C PRO A 55 -2.30 -8.96 -1.58
N ALA A 56 -1.24 -8.95 -0.75
CA ALA A 56 -1.19 -9.76 0.47
C ALA A 56 -2.16 -9.27 1.56
N GLU A 57 -2.57 -8.00 1.51
CA GLU A 57 -3.54 -7.39 2.43
C GLU A 57 -4.66 -6.71 1.62
N PRO A 58 -5.49 -7.48 0.89
CA PRO A 58 -6.36 -6.95 -0.16
C PRO A 58 -7.50 -6.04 0.33
N LEU A 59 -7.74 -6.03 1.64
CA LEU A 59 -8.75 -5.20 2.28
C LEU A 59 -8.20 -3.85 2.75
N ALA A 60 -6.88 -3.65 2.76
CA ALA A 60 -6.24 -2.46 3.30
C ALA A 60 -5.65 -1.58 2.20
N VAL A 61 -5.72 -0.27 2.40
CA VAL A 61 -4.91 0.72 1.69
C VAL A 61 -4.11 1.51 2.70
N ARG A 62 -2.95 1.99 2.25
CA ARG A 62 -1.97 2.69 3.07
C ARG A 62 -1.75 4.09 2.52
N VAL A 63 -1.78 5.10 3.39
CA VAL A 63 -1.47 6.50 3.08
C VAL A 63 -0.23 6.88 3.88
N VAL A 64 0.84 7.25 3.18
CA VAL A 64 2.12 7.57 3.81
C VAL A 64 2.45 9.03 3.61
N PHE A 65 2.59 9.74 4.72
CA PHE A 65 3.03 11.12 4.75
C PHE A 65 4.56 11.21 4.89
N PRO A 66 5.18 12.19 4.20
CA PRO A 66 6.57 12.54 4.40
C PRO A 66 6.92 12.78 5.87
N ALA A 67 8.11 12.35 6.27
CA ALA A 67 8.60 12.47 7.63
C ALA A 67 8.69 13.92 8.14
N ASP A 68 8.92 14.90 7.25
CA ASP A 68 8.97 16.32 7.60
C ASP A 68 7.61 16.92 8.02
N LEU A 69 6.53 16.15 7.85
CA LEU A 69 5.18 16.52 8.27
C LEU A 69 4.74 15.77 9.53
N SER A 70 5.54 14.81 9.98
CA SER A 70 5.27 14.07 11.20
C SER A 70 5.78 14.84 12.41
N PRO A 71 4.98 14.96 13.50
CA PRO A 71 5.46 15.54 14.76
C PRO A 71 6.70 14.82 15.32
N GLU A 72 6.81 13.54 15.01
CA GLU A 72 7.84 12.61 15.49
C GLU A 72 9.01 12.43 14.48
N GLY A 73 8.94 13.10 13.32
CA GLY A 73 10.03 13.12 12.33
C GLY A 73 10.25 11.80 11.60
N SER A 74 9.27 10.89 11.62
CA SER A 74 9.26 9.60 10.92
C SER A 74 8.16 9.56 9.85
N GLU A 75 8.26 8.65 8.88
CA GLU A 75 7.16 8.45 7.93
C GLU A 75 5.88 8.05 8.68
N ASN A 76 4.83 8.86 8.57
CA ASN A 76 3.54 8.55 9.18
C ASN A 76 2.70 7.76 8.20
N GLU A 77 2.49 6.48 8.50
CA GLU A 77 1.66 5.57 7.72
C GLU A 77 0.29 5.36 8.37
N TRP A 78 -0.76 5.56 7.58
CA TRP A 78 -2.15 5.28 7.95
C TRP A 78 -2.67 4.10 7.16
N VAL A 79 -3.26 3.13 7.85
CA VAL A 79 -3.85 1.93 7.24
C VAL A 79 -5.35 1.91 7.52
N PHE A 80 -6.14 1.77 6.47
CA PHE A 80 -7.60 1.72 6.61
C PHE A 80 -8.25 0.90 5.49
N PRO A 81 -9.53 0.52 5.62
CA PRO A 81 -10.18 -0.33 4.63
C PRO A 81 -10.21 0.31 3.24
N ARG A 82 -9.84 -0.46 2.23
CA ARG A 82 -9.96 -0.07 0.81
C ARG A 82 -11.38 0.32 0.44
N ALA A 83 -12.35 -0.41 0.98
CA ALA A 83 -13.78 -0.13 0.82
C ALA A 83 -14.21 1.20 1.46
N LEU A 84 -13.54 1.63 2.54
CA LEU A 84 -13.80 2.96 3.13
C LEU A 84 -13.40 4.06 2.16
N LEU A 85 -12.23 3.95 1.52
CA LEU A 85 -11.81 4.92 0.50
C LEU A 85 -12.83 4.98 -0.63
N GLU A 86 -13.25 3.82 -1.15
CA GLU A 86 -14.22 3.75 -2.26
C GLU A 86 -15.57 4.37 -1.91
N ALA A 87 -16.15 4.01 -0.76
CA ALA A 87 -17.41 4.58 -0.29
C ALA A 87 -17.30 6.09 -0.02
N GLY A 88 -16.16 6.52 0.55
CA GLY A 88 -15.84 7.91 0.85
C GLY A 88 -15.72 8.83 -0.36
N LEU A 89 -15.48 8.28 -1.54
CA LEU A 89 -15.49 9.03 -2.80
C LEU A 89 -16.91 9.25 -3.35
N GLN A 90 -17.93 8.60 -2.77
CA GLN A 90 -19.32 8.71 -3.19
C GLN A 90 -20.16 9.50 -2.20
N ALA A 91 -19.96 9.27 -0.90
CA ALA A 91 -20.68 9.94 0.17
C ALA A 91 -19.82 10.01 1.45
N PRO A 92 -20.11 10.94 2.38
CA PRO A 92 -19.42 10.98 3.66
C PRO A 92 -19.54 9.65 4.42
N THR A 93 -18.41 9.08 4.85
CA THR A 93 -18.33 7.84 5.63
C THR A 93 -17.06 7.83 6.49
N GLY A 94 -16.98 6.91 7.45
CA GLY A 94 -15.82 6.77 8.33
C GLY A 94 -15.85 5.46 9.10
N THR A 95 -14.68 5.03 9.57
CA THR A 95 -14.54 3.93 10.52
C THR A 95 -13.37 4.19 11.46
N GLY A 96 -13.58 3.99 12.76
CA GLY A 96 -12.57 4.27 13.79
C GLY A 96 -11.99 5.67 13.63
N ASP A 97 -10.71 5.72 13.30
CA ASP A 97 -9.90 6.93 13.26
C ASP A 97 -9.85 7.62 11.89
N VAL A 98 -10.54 7.07 10.87
CA VAL A 98 -10.50 7.61 9.51
C VAL A 98 -11.89 7.98 9.02
N ARG A 99 -12.03 9.20 8.52
CA ARG A 99 -13.24 9.72 7.86
C ARG A 99 -12.88 10.15 6.43
N VAL A 100 -13.78 9.90 5.49
CA VAL A 100 -13.61 10.23 4.07
C VAL A 100 -14.89 10.80 3.51
N TRP A 101 -14.81 11.92 2.80
CA TRP A 101 -15.98 12.50 2.13
C TRP A 101 -15.62 13.25 0.84
N PRO A 102 -16.54 13.29 -0.15
CA PRO A 102 -16.37 14.15 -1.31
C PRO A 102 -16.53 15.63 -0.91
N CYS A 103 -15.73 16.50 -1.51
CA CYS A 103 -15.78 17.94 -1.33
C CYS A 103 -15.87 18.61 -2.70
N GLY A 104 -17.10 18.86 -3.15
CA GLY A 104 -17.37 19.30 -4.52
C GLY A 104 -17.15 18.18 -5.56
N ARG A 105 -16.90 18.56 -6.81
CA ARG A 105 -16.84 17.60 -7.93
C ARG A 105 -15.49 16.91 -8.11
N VAL A 106 -14.42 17.52 -7.60
CA VAL A 106 -13.04 17.15 -7.97
C VAL A 106 -12.16 16.86 -6.77
N GLN A 107 -12.58 17.20 -5.55
CA GLN A 107 -11.80 16.96 -4.34
C GLN A 107 -12.50 15.97 -3.41
N ALA A 108 -11.71 15.21 -2.68
CA ALA A 108 -12.16 14.46 -1.51
C ALA A 108 -11.28 14.85 -0.32
N VAL A 109 -11.85 14.80 0.87
CA VAL A 109 -11.12 15.01 2.12
C VAL A 109 -11.00 13.66 2.82
N VAL A 110 -9.81 13.40 3.34
CA VAL A 110 -9.53 12.30 4.25
C VAL A 110 -9.04 12.92 5.56
N GLU A 111 -9.73 12.58 6.64
CA GLU A 111 -9.42 13.02 7.99
C GLU A 111 -8.96 11.81 8.82
N PHE A 112 -7.85 12.02 9.54
CA PHE A 112 -7.20 11.03 10.36
C PHE A 112 -7.13 11.52 11.81
N HIS A 113 -7.52 10.68 12.76
CA HIS A 113 -7.51 10.99 14.18
C HIS A 113 -6.45 10.16 14.91
N SER A 114 -5.63 10.81 15.72
CA SER A 114 -4.73 10.15 16.67
C SER A 114 -4.83 10.83 18.04
N PRO A 115 -4.26 10.24 19.10
CA PRO A 115 -4.16 10.91 20.40
C PRO A 115 -3.43 12.26 20.34
N GLU A 116 -2.52 12.44 19.39
CA GLU A 116 -1.71 13.64 19.19
C GLU A 116 -2.46 14.73 18.41
N GLY A 117 -3.54 14.40 17.70
CA GLY A 117 -4.37 15.38 17.00
C GLY A 117 -5.13 14.85 15.79
N VAL A 118 -5.53 15.78 14.93
CA VAL A 118 -6.29 15.49 13.70
C VAL A 118 -5.53 16.00 12.49
N ALA A 119 -5.35 15.14 11.49
CA ALA A 119 -4.80 15.50 10.20
C ALA A 119 -5.91 15.49 9.14
N VAL A 120 -6.15 16.63 8.49
CA VAL A 120 -7.16 16.77 7.44
C VAL A 120 -6.47 17.04 6.11
N ILE A 121 -6.64 16.12 5.16
CA ILE A 121 -5.95 16.18 3.86
C ILE A 121 -6.96 16.15 2.73
N GLN A 122 -6.83 17.11 1.82
CA GLN A 122 -7.60 17.17 0.59
C GLN A 122 -6.81 16.55 -0.58
N PHE A 123 -7.47 15.75 -1.41
CA PHE A 123 -6.92 15.10 -2.60
C PHE A 123 -7.80 15.31 -3.83
N ASP A 124 -7.18 15.23 -5.02
CA ASP A 124 -7.93 15.10 -6.27
C ASP A 124 -8.61 13.71 -6.36
N ILE A 125 -9.92 13.69 -6.54
CA ILE A 125 -10.72 12.45 -6.68
C ILE A 125 -10.19 11.57 -7.82
N LYS A 126 -9.73 12.14 -8.94
CA LYS A 126 -9.20 11.38 -10.08
C LYS A 126 -7.96 10.58 -9.68
N ALA A 127 -7.11 11.13 -8.82
CA ALA A 127 -5.93 10.45 -8.32
C ALA A 127 -6.31 9.27 -7.42
N LEU A 128 -7.22 9.48 -6.46
CA LEU A 128 -7.72 8.41 -5.58
C LEU A 128 -8.44 7.30 -6.37
N ARG A 129 -9.27 7.67 -7.36
CA ARG A 129 -9.92 6.71 -8.26
C ARG A 129 -8.93 5.95 -9.12
N ARG A 130 -7.85 6.59 -9.59
CA ARG A 130 -6.79 5.91 -10.35
C ARG A 130 -6.10 4.86 -9.50
N PHE A 131 -5.72 5.22 -8.28
CA PHE A 131 -5.14 4.31 -7.31
C PHE A 131 -6.07 3.11 -7.06
N LEU A 132 -7.36 3.34 -6.75
CA LEU A 132 -8.34 2.26 -6.54
C LEU A 132 -8.43 1.32 -7.76
N ARG A 133 -8.51 1.84 -8.99
CA ARG A 133 -8.53 1.01 -10.21
C ARG A 133 -7.29 0.11 -10.32
N LEU A 134 -6.11 0.64 -10.01
CA LEU A 134 -4.87 -0.14 -10.03
C LEU A 134 -4.91 -1.27 -8.98
N THR A 135 -5.44 -1.01 -7.77
CA THR A 135 -5.58 -2.04 -6.73
C THR A 135 -6.46 -3.22 -7.15
N TYR A 136 -7.60 -2.94 -7.80
CA TYR A 136 -8.49 -3.97 -8.30
C TYR A 136 -7.84 -4.78 -9.44
N GLY A 137 -7.09 -4.11 -10.32
CA GLY A 137 -6.37 -4.77 -11.41
C GLY A 137 -5.31 -5.80 -10.97
N VAL A 138 -4.68 -5.60 -9.80
CA VAL A 138 -3.68 -6.56 -9.26
C VAL A 138 -4.27 -7.62 -8.33
N THR A 139 -5.52 -7.44 -7.88
CA THR A 139 -6.22 -8.40 -7.01
C THR A 139 -7.05 -9.40 -7.82
N THR A 140 -7.65 -8.99 -8.94
CA THR A 140 -8.56 -9.81 -9.75
C THR A 140 -7.81 -10.66 -10.78
N ARG A 141 -6.89 -11.53 -10.35
CA ARG A 141 -6.21 -12.49 -11.25
C ARG A 141 -6.54 -13.93 -10.93
#